data_AF-I3C9Q2-F1
#
_entry.id   AF-I3C9Q2-F1
#
_cell.length_a   1.000
_cell.length_b   1.000
_cell.length_c   1.000
_cell.angle_alpha   90.00
_cell.angle_beta   90.00
_cell.angle_gamma   90.00
#
_symmetry.space_group_name_H-M   'P 1'
#
loop_
_entity.id
_entity.type
_entity.pdbx_description
1 polymer ?
#
loop_
_entity_poly.entity_id
_entity_poly.type
_entity_poly.pdbx_seq_one_letter_code
_entity_poly.pdbx_strand_id
1 'polypeptide(L)'
;MFPLNIKYKRILNSKSDSRQIFDKIEKELIRLKIDKIHRSDLKIEFENSFFNGQGRWHLMAPVDKGYLKLDSNLKKIEYSFSVVRTFYITSVMALFFGLISQSYWIGIIFFSWLFGMNWVITLIRQNRFANKLKRMLDKKNTTHNTSNRCTSH
;
A
#
# COMPACT_ATOMS: atom_id res chain seq x y z
N MET A 1 16.44 -11.26 -6.78
CA MET A 1 15.52 -11.77 -5.74
C MET A 1 14.46 -10.70 -5.49
N PHE A 2 13.17 -11.01 -5.65
CA PHE A 2 12.10 -10.02 -5.53
C PHE A 2 11.69 -9.82 -4.05
N PRO A 3 11.69 -8.60 -3.50
CA PRO A 3 11.27 -8.36 -2.14
C PRO A 3 9.75 -8.56 -2.02
N LEU A 4 9.35 -9.52 -1.19
CA LEU A 4 7.95 -9.83 -0.89
C LEU A 4 7.33 -8.86 0.13
N ASN A 5 8.17 -8.21 0.93
CA ASN A 5 7.80 -7.17 1.86
C ASN A 5 8.47 -5.87 1.43
N ILE A 6 7.65 -4.90 1.07
CA ILE A 6 8.13 -3.60 0.61
C ILE A 6 7.87 -2.58 1.71
N LYS A 7 8.87 -1.74 1.99
CA LYS A 7 8.81 -0.69 3.00
C LYS A 7 9.12 0.66 2.36
N TYR A 8 8.23 1.61 2.55
CA TYR A 8 8.37 3.00 2.15
C TYR A 8 8.38 3.87 3.40
N LYS A 9 9.44 4.66 3.58
CA LYS A 9 9.49 5.70 4.62
C LYS A 9 9.28 7.06 3.97
N ARG A 10 8.32 7.83 4.47
CA ARG A 10 8.04 9.18 3.99
C ARG A 10 8.03 10.15 5.16
N ILE A 11 8.75 11.25 5.00
CA ILE A 11 8.73 12.37 5.95
C ILE A 11 7.43 13.14 5.73
N LEU A 12 6.70 13.36 6.81
CA LEU A 12 5.55 14.24 6.87
C LEU A 12 5.99 15.59 7.41
N ASN A 13 5.54 16.67 6.77
CA ASN A 13 5.75 18.02 7.28
C ASN A 13 4.52 18.54 8.04
N SER A 14 3.65 17.64 8.51
CA SER A 14 2.36 18.00 9.10
C SER A 14 2.50 18.34 10.58
N LYS A 15 2.02 19.52 11.00
CA LYS A 15 1.82 19.86 12.43
C LYS A 15 0.53 19.24 13.00
N SER A 16 -0.14 18.36 12.25
CA SER A 16 -1.44 17.80 12.62
C SER A 16 -1.29 16.67 13.64
N ASP A 17 -2.26 16.60 14.55
CA ASP A 17 -2.37 15.55 15.56
C ASP A 17 -2.47 14.15 14.92
N SER A 18 -1.80 13.15 15.53
CA SER A 18 -1.65 11.79 14.99
C SER A 18 -3.00 11.12 14.73
N ARG A 19 -3.98 11.40 15.59
CA ARG A 19 -5.35 10.89 15.50
C ARG A 19 -6.04 11.33 14.21
N GLN A 20 -5.90 12.60 13.82
CA GLN A 20 -6.52 13.12 12.60
C GLN A 20 -5.87 12.58 11.33
N ILE A 21 -4.57 12.27 11.40
CA ILE A 21 -3.84 11.62 10.30
C ILE A 21 -4.38 10.20 10.09
N PHE A 22 -4.54 9.45 11.18
CA PHE A 22 -5.06 8.10 11.15
C PHE A 22 -6.53 8.02 10.74
N ASP A 23 -7.39 8.94 11.19
CA ASP A 23 -8.80 8.99 10.77
C ASP A 23 -8.94 9.13 9.25
N LYS A 24 -8.08 9.94 8.61
CA LYS A 24 -8.08 10.11 7.16
C LYS A 24 -7.58 8.87 6.42
N ILE A 25 -6.52 8.27 6.94
CA ILE A 25 -5.97 7.03 6.40
C ILE A 25 -7.05 5.94 6.46
N GLU A 26 -7.67 5.77 7.62
CA GLU A 26 -8.71 4.79 7.86
C GLU A 26 -9.91 5.00 6.93
N LYS A 27 -10.39 6.23 6.74
CA LYS A 27 -11.45 6.54 5.75
C LYS A 27 -11.06 6.15 4.33
N GLU A 28 -9.82 6.38 3.91
CA GLU A 28 -9.34 5.96 2.59
C GLU A 28 -9.20 4.43 2.49
N LEU A 29 -8.76 3.74 3.55
CA LEU A 29 -8.69 2.27 3.60
C LEU A 29 -10.08 1.63 3.55
N ILE A 30 -11.07 2.20 4.26
CA ILE A 30 -12.47 1.77 4.19
C ILE A 30 -13.03 1.99 2.78
N ARG A 31 -12.72 3.14 2.15
CA ARG A 31 -13.13 3.42 0.76
C ARG A 31 -12.54 2.40 -0.23
N LEU A 32 -11.35 1.90 0.07
CA LEU A 32 -10.70 0.82 -0.69
C LEU A 32 -11.26 -0.57 -0.35
N LYS A 33 -12.36 -0.68 0.41
CA LYS A 33 -13.02 -1.94 0.78
C LYS A 33 -12.05 -2.97 1.36
N ILE A 34 -11.14 -2.53 2.24
CA ILE A 34 -10.23 -3.45 2.93
C ILE A 34 -11.02 -4.26 3.97
N ASP A 35 -10.73 -5.55 4.09
CA ASP A 35 -11.47 -6.46 4.98
C ASP A 35 -11.26 -6.17 6.46
N LYS A 36 -10.00 -6.10 6.87
CA LYS A 36 -9.65 -5.96 8.28
C LYS A 36 -8.73 -4.76 8.42
N ILE A 37 -9.11 -3.86 9.31
CA ILE A 37 -8.30 -2.71 9.70
C ILE A 37 -8.19 -2.78 11.23
N HIS A 38 -6.96 -2.79 11.74
CA HIS A 38 -6.68 -2.73 13.16
C HIS A 38 -5.93 -1.44 13.46
N ARG A 39 -6.45 -0.66 14.40
CA ARG A 39 -5.90 0.65 14.77
C ARG A 39 -5.32 0.61 16.18
N SER A 40 -4.13 1.17 16.31
CA SER A 40 -3.45 1.47 17.57
C SER A 40 -2.99 2.93 17.55
N ASP A 41 -2.54 3.45 18.69
CA ASP A 41 -2.21 4.89 18.85
C ASP A 41 -1.23 5.45 17.82
N LEU A 42 -0.27 4.64 17.37
CA LEU A 42 0.77 5.02 16.41
C LEU A 42 0.86 4.08 15.19
N LYS A 43 -0.14 3.23 14.98
CA LYS A 43 -0.10 2.23 13.91
C LYS A 43 -1.50 1.89 13.40
N ILE A 44 -1.66 1.86 12.09
CA ILE A 44 -2.78 1.20 11.42
C ILE A 44 -2.23 -0.03 10.71
N GLU A 45 -2.78 -1.19 11.02
CA GLU A 45 -2.56 -2.42 10.29
C GLU A 45 -3.78 -2.71 9.42
N PHE A 46 -3.53 -3.29 8.26
CA PHE A 46 -4.60 -3.71 7.38
C PHE A 46 -4.31 -5.06 6.76
N GLU A 47 -5.35 -5.85 6.57
CA GLU A 47 -5.31 -7.15 5.95
C GLU A 47 -6.45 -7.26 4.93
N ASN A 48 -6.15 -7.87 3.79
CA ASN A 48 -7.06 -8.09 2.70
C ASN A 48 -7.24 -9.59 2.47
N SER A 49 -8.48 -10.06 2.47
CA SER A 49 -8.83 -11.45 2.20
C SER A 49 -8.75 -11.73 0.69
N PHE A 50 -8.71 -13.01 0.38
CA PHE A 50 -8.45 -13.53 -0.96
C PHE A 50 -9.57 -13.18 -1.95
N PHE A 51 -10.82 -13.10 -1.48
CA PHE A 51 -12.02 -12.91 -2.30
C PHE A 51 -12.84 -11.72 -1.83
N ASN A 52 -12.24 -10.53 -1.91
CA ASN A 52 -12.86 -9.34 -1.35
C ASN A 52 -13.68 -8.50 -2.37
N GLY A 53 -14.08 -9.12 -3.50
CA GLY A 53 -14.77 -8.43 -4.60
C GLY A 53 -13.96 -7.31 -5.26
N GLN A 54 -12.70 -7.15 -4.88
CA GLN A 54 -11.77 -6.16 -5.42
C GLN A 54 -11.25 -6.66 -6.77
N GLY A 55 -11.74 -6.07 -7.86
CA GLY A 55 -11.32 -6.46 -9.21
C GLY A 55 -9.81 -6.36 -9.46
N ARG A 56 -9.32 -6.98 -10.53
CA ARG A 56 -7.88 -7.04 -10.91
C ARG A 56 -7.16 -5.68 -10.93
N TRP A 57 -7.89 -4.59 -11.15
CA TRP A 57 -7.37 -3.22 -11.17
C TRP A 57 -7.35 -2.51 -9.81
N HIS A 58 -7.83 -3.16 -8.76
CA HIS A 58 -7.96 -2.56 -7.44
C HIS A 58 -6.60 -2.33 -6.77
N LEU A 59 -6.46 -1.21 -6.06
CA LEU A 59 -5.18 -0.76 -5.49
C LEU A 59 -4.55 -1.84 -4.57
N MET A 60 -5.40 -2.49 -3.78
CA MET A 60 -5.04 -3.48 -2.77
C MET A 60 -5.14 -4.93 -3.24
N ALA A 61 -5.55 -5.19 -4.50
CA ALA A 61 -5.70 -6.55 -5.01
C ALA A 61 -4.44 -7.45 -4.88
N PRO A 62 -3.21 -6.95 -5.13
CA PRO A 62 -2.00 -7.76 -4.96
C PRO A 62 -1.41 -7.70 -3.54
N VAL A 63 -2.02 -6.93 -2.63
CA VAL A 63 -1.52 -6.69 -1.27
C VAL A 63 -2.30 -7.52 -0.27
N ASP A 64 -1.58 -8.32 0.50
CA ASP A 64 -2.17 -9.24 1.47
C ASP A 64 -2.39 -8.56 2.81
N LYS A 65 -1.35 -7.88 3.26
CA LYS A 65 -1.32 -7.18 4.53
C LYS A 65 -0.32 -6.05 4.47
N GLY A 66 -0.52 -5.05 5.30
CA GLY A 66 0.40 -3.95 5.44
C GLY A 66 0.16 -3.17 6.73
N TYR A 67 1.03 -2.20 6.95
CA TYR A 67 0.87 -1.27 8.05
C TYR A 67 1.32 0.14 7.67
N LEU A 68 0.72 1.10 8.34
CA LEU A 68 1.10 2.51 8.37
C LEU A 68 1.46 2.82 9.82
N LYS A 69 2.75 3.05 10.08
CA LYS A 69 3.27 3.41 11.41
C LYS A 69 3.71 4.86 11.40
N LEU A 70 3.30 5.62 12.41
CA LEU A 70 3.85 6.95 12.69
C LEU A 70 5.05 6.82 13.63
N ASP A 71 6.10 7.58 13.34
CA ASP A 71 7.24 7.75 14.25
C ASP A 71 6.77 8.49 15.52
N SER A 72 7.41 8.26 16.66
CA SER A 72 7.00 8.84 17.96
C SER A 72 6.98 10.37 17.94
N ASN A 73 7.79 10.97 17.06
CA ASN A 73 7.84 12.40 16.82
C ASN A 73 6.79 12.92 15.82
N LEU A 74 5.90 12.07 15.30
CA LEU A 74 4.88 12.36 14.27
C LEU A 74 5.40 12.95 12.94
N LYS A 75 6.72 12.94 12.74
CA LYS A 75 7.38 13.52 11.55
C LYS A 75 7.54 12.54 10.40
N LYS A 76 7.33 11.25 10.61
CA LYS A 76 7.54 10.21 9.58
C LYS A 76 6.41 9.20 9.60
N ILE A 77 5.92 8.85 8.41
CA ILE A 77 5.09 7.67 8.18
C ILE A 77 5.95 6.59 7.54
N GLU A 78 5.92 5.41 8.14
CA GLU A 78 6.39 4.17 7.54
C GLU A 78 5.19 3.40 6.99
N TYR A 79 5.18 3.21 5.68
CA TYR A 79 4.22 2.38 4.98
C TYR A 79 4.88 1.07 4.56
N SER A 80 4.34 -0.07 4.99
CA SER A 80 4.80 -1.38 4.55
C SER A 80 3.65 -2.20 4.03
N PHE A 81 3.91 -3.02 3.03
CA PHE A 81 2.96 -4.01 2.53
C PHE A 81 3.64 -5.27 2.05
N SER A 82 2.87 -6.35 2.05
CA SER A 82 3.28 -7.69 1.69
C SER A 82 2.52 -8.17 0.45
N VAL A 83 3.23 -8.82 -0.47
CA VAL A 83 2.70 -9.40 -1.72
C VAL A 83 2.96 -10.91 -1.79
N VAL A 84 3.16 -11.54 -0.64
CA VAL A 84 3.56 -12.95 -0.47
C VAL A 84 2.57 -13.92 -1.11
N ARG A 85 1.27 -13.66 -1.01
CA ARG A 85 0.23 -14.48 -1.64
C ARG A 85 0.31 -14.42 -3.15
N THR A 86 0.52 -13.23 -3.73
CA THR A 86 0.71 -13.08 -5.18
C THR A 86 1.88 -13.93 -5.64
N PHE A 87 2.98 -13.93 -4.88
CA PHE A 87 4.12 -14.81 -5.14
C PHE A 87 3.73 -16.29 -5.13
N TYR A 88 3.09 -16.78 -4.05
CA TYR A 88 2.67 -18.19 -3.96
C TYR A 88 1.72 -18.62 -5.09
N ILE A 89 0.71 -17.81 -5.42
CA ILE A 89 -0.21 -18.11 -6.52
C ILE A 89 0.56 -18.23 -7.84
N THR A 90 1.42 -17.25 -8.14
CA THR A 90 2.20 -17.29 -9.38
C THR A 90 3.21 -18.44 -9.41
N SER A 91 3.80 -18.80 -8.28
CA SER A 91 4.71 -19.95 -8.17
C SER A 91 4.00 -21.26 -8.43
N VAL A 92 2.83 -21.47 -7.82
CA VAL A 92 2.02 -22.67 -8.03
C VAL A 92 1.59 -22.76 -9.49
N MET A 93 1.06 -21.68 -10.09
CA MET A 93 0.68 -21.68 -11.50
C MET A 93 1.86 -21.95 -12.42
N ALA A 94 3.02 -21.31 -12.20
CA ALA A 94 4.21 -21.53 -13.00
C ALA A 94 4.70 -22.98 -12.94
N LEU A 95 4.62 -23.61 -11.76
CA LEU A 95 4.97 -25.01 -11.58
C LEU A 95 4.01 -25.92 -12.34
N PHE A 96 2.70 -25.67 -12.26
CA PHE A 96 1.70 -26.37 -13.08
C PHE A 96 1.98 -26.24 -14.58
N PHE A 97 2.28 -25.04 -15.07
CA PHE A 97 2.59 -24.81 -16.48
C PHE A 97 3.89 -25.51 -16.91
N GLY A 98 4.93 -25.48 -16.07
CA GLY A 98 6.19 -26.18 -16.35
C GLY A 98 6.03 -27.70 -16.41
N LEU A 99 5.16 -28.28 -15.58
CA LEU A 99 4.81 -29.70 -15.62
C LEU A 99 4.03 -30.06 -16.89
N ILE A 100 3.00 -29.27 -17.24
CA ILE A 100 2.18 -29.49 -18.44
C ILE A 100 3.04 -29.38 -19.71
N SER A 101 3.93 -28.39 -19.76
CA SER A 101 4.78 -28.15 -20.93
C SER A 101 6.03 -29.03 -20.98
N GLN A 102 6.25 -29.90 -19.97
CA GLN A 102 7.46 -30.72 -19.79
C GLN A 102 8.79 -29.95 -19.91
N SER A 103 8.76 -28.64 -19.68
CA SER A 103 9.90 -27.76 -19.88
C SER A 103 9.96 -26.75 -18.75
N TYR A 104 10.97 -26.91 -17.91
CA TYR A 104 11.21 -26.01 -16.79
C TYR A 104 11.49 -24.57 -17.24
N TRP A 105 12.04 -24.38 -18.44
CA TRP A 105 12.26 -23.07 -19.04
C TRP A 105 10.96 -22.29 -19.24
N ILE A 106 9.91 -22.97 -19.71
CA ILE A 106 8.60 -22.35 -19.94
C ILE A 106 8.00 -21.92 -18.59
N GLY A 107 8.07 -22.77 -17.56
CA GLY A 107 7.65 -22.41 -16.21
C GLY A 107 8.38 -21.17 -15.65
N ILE A 108 9.71 -21.10 -15.84
CA ILE A 108 10.52 -19.96 -15.38
C ILE A 108 10.16 -18.67 -16.13
N ILE A 109 10.00 -18.72 -17.46
CA ILE A 109 9.62 -17.56 -18.26
C ILE A 109 8.23 -17.07 -17.86
N PHE A 110 7.27 -17.99 -17.69
CA PHE A 110 5.91 -17.66 -17.28
C PHE A 110 5.86 -17.06 -15.88
N PHE A 111 6.64 -17.62 -14.95
CA PHE A 111 6.79 -17.08 -13.60
C PHE A 111 7.36 -15.65 -13.64
N SER A 112 8.47 -15.45 -14.35
CA SER A 112 9.13 -14.16 -14.45
C SER A 112 8.21 -13.10 -15.07
N TRP A 113 7.43 -13.49 -16.09
CA TRP A 113 6.46 -12.62 -16.75
C TRP A 113 5.28 -12.28 -15.84
N LEU A 114 4.57 -13.30 -15.33
CA LEU A 114 3.38 -13.11 -14.49
C LEU A 114 3.72 -12.43 -13.17
N PHE A 115 4.70 -12.94 -12.43
CA PHE A 115 5.07 -12.36 -11.15
C PHE A 115 5.78 -11.02 -11.34
N GLY A 116 6.74 -10.93 -12.26
CA GLY A 116 7.53 -9.73 -12.48
C GLY A 116 6.68 -8.53 -12.91
N MET A 117 5.81 -8.67 -13.92
CA MET A 117 4.95 -7.56 -14.34
C MET A 117 3.93 -7.19 -13.27
N ASN A 118 3.28 -8.16 -12.61
CA ASN A 118 2.36 -7.87 -11.52
C ASN A 118 3.06 -7.16 -10.36
N TRP A 119 4.29 -7.53 -10.06
CA TRP A 119 5.11 -6.88 -9.03
C TRP A 119 5.45 -5.43 -9.40
N VAL A 120 5.90 -5.16 -10.63
CA VAL A 120 6.18 -3.80 -11.12
C VAL A 120 4.93 -2.92 -11.08
N ILE A 121 3.79 -3.42 -11.56
CA ILE A 121 2.52 -2.71 -11.52
C ILE A 121 2.13 -2.39 -10.07
N THR A 122 2.32 -3.34 -9.15
CA THR A 122 2.04 -3.18 -7.73
C THR A 122 2.91 -2.08 -7.11
N LEU A 123 4.21 -2.05 -7.41
CA LEU A 123 5.10 -0.99 -6.94
C LEU A 123 4.65 0.40 -7.40
N ILE A 124 4.33 0.55 -8.69
CA ILE A 124 3.87 1.84 -9.25
C ILE A 124 2.55 2.27 -8.59
N ARG A 125 1.62 1.33 -8.41
CA ARG A 125 0.32 1.53 -7.79
C ARG A 125 0.46 1.96 -6.33
N GLN A 126 1.31 1.28 -5.57
CA GLN A 126 1.55 1.58 -4.17
C GLN A 126 2.35 2.87 -3.94
N ASN A 127 3.29 3.20 -4.84
CA ASN A 127 3.99 4.49 -4.80
C ASN A 127 3.01 5.65 -5.10
N ARG A 128 2.07 5.48 -6.03
CA ARG A 128 0.99 6.45 -6.27
C ARG A 128 0.11 6.64 -5.03
N PHE A 129 -0.23 5.55 -4.32
CA PHE A 129 -1.00 5.64 -3.08
C PHE A 129 -0.22 6.36 -1.97
N ALA A 130 1.04 6.02 -1.74
CA ALA A 130 1.90 6.70 -0.77
C ALA A 130 2.03 8.21 -1.08
N ASN A 131 2.13 8.58 -2.36
CA ASN A 131 2.15 9.98 -2.79
C ASN A 131 0.80 10.68 -2.60
N LYS A 132 -0.33 10.00 -2.86
CA LYS A 132 -1.67 10.52 -2.56
C LYS A 132 -1.80 10.79 -1.06
N LEU A 133 -1.35 9.85 -0.22
CA LEU A 133 -1.39 9.98 1.22
C LEU A 133 -0.56 11.17 1.70
N LYS A 134 0.68 11.31 1.21
CA LYS A 134 1.53 12.47 1.48
C LYS A 134 0.82 13.78 1.13
N ARG A 135 0.26 13.89 -0.08
CA ARG A 135 -0.47 15.10 -0.52
C ARG A 135 -1.67 15.44 0.36
N MET A 136 -2.43 14.43 0.81
CA MET A 136 -3.58 14.64 1.71
C MET A 136 -3.15 15.16 3.09
N LEU A 137 -1.96 14.80 3.53
CA LEU A 137 -1.38 15.20 4.82
C LEU A 137 -0.69 16.56 4.73
N ASP A 138 -0.05 16.88 3.61
CA ASP A 138 0.60 18.17 3.35
C ASP A 138 -0.40 19.30 3.01
N LYS A 139 -1.46 19.01 2.24
CA LYS A 139 -2.44 20.04 1.79
C LYS A 139 -3.17 20.74 2.94
N LYS A 140 -3.24 20.11 4.13
CA LYS A 140 -3.85 20.74 5.32
C LYS A 140 -2.98 21.88 5.89
N ASN A 141 -1.67 21.88 5.67
CA ASN A 141 -0.80 22.98 6.09
C ASN A 141 -1.01 24.25 5.26
N THR A 142 -1.36 24.14 3.98
CA THR A 142 -1.63 25.30 3.13
C THR A 142 -3.00 25.91 3.39
N THR A 143 -4.03 25.10 3.68
CA THR A 143 -5.39 25.63 3.95
C THR A 143 -5.50 26.33 5.31
N HIS A 144 -4.73 25.89 6.33
CA HIS A 144 -4.69 26.61 7.61
C HIS A 144 -3.87 27.91 7.55
N ASN A 145 -2.88 28.02 6.66
CA ASN A 145 -2.10 29.25 6.51
C ASN A 145 -2.79 30.34 5.67
N THR A 146 -3.82 30.00 4.87
CA THR A 146 -4.59 31.01 4.13
C THR A 146 -5.76 31.58 4.93
N SER A 147 -6.25 30.88 5.94
CA SER A 147 -7.33 31.38 6.80
C SER A 147 -6.88 32.43 7.82
N ASN A 148 -5.60 32.47 8.19
CA ASN A 148 -5.08 33.42 9.19
C ASN A 148 -4.48 34.70 8.58
N ARG A 149 -4.61 34.90 7.27
CA ARG A 149 -4.04 36.07 6.57
C ARG A 149 -5.07 37.11 6.11
N CYS A 150 -6.36 36.91 6.42
CA CYS A 150 -7.43 37.83 6.02
C CYS A 150 -8.13 38.53 7.18
N THR A 151 -7.54 38.56 8.38
CA THR A 151 -8.02 39.38 9.50
C THR A 151 -6.86 40.14 10.13
N SER A 152 -6.28 41.09 9.40
CA SER A 152 -5.62 42.24 10.00
C SER A 152 -5.56 43.38 8.98
N HIS A 153 -6.27 44.45 9.32
CA HIS A 153 -6.36 45.77 8.68
C HIS A 153 -7.26 45.89 7.45
#